data_AF-E4X8Q0-F1
#
_entry.id   AF-E4X8Q0-F1
#
_cell.length_a   1.000
_cell.length_b   1.000
_cell.length_c   1.000
_cell.angle_alpha   90.00
_cell.angle_beta   90.00
_cell.angle_gamma   90.00
#
_symmetry.space_group_name_H-M   'P 1'
#
loop_
_entity.id
_entity.type
_entity.pdbx_description
1 polymer ?
#
loop_
_entity_poly.entity_id
_entity_poly.type
_entity_poly.pdbx_seq_one_letter_code
_entity_poly.pdbx_strand_id
1 'polypeptide(L)'
;MNMTNIYICLNSQHSMWRIKAIYEEYPDLYHLIPALYGNMQEQIIDGRKMNVTQALDELSHVSLNDFLEKTAAEIVPLRCRFNMKNCPQTKYVMTRYGRCLFYNLENFGEMTIAGPQSGLVFYGAYNKSDQTTGALQFVDGLSIFYGDGDEELMLMKQRTTALPDLLSQISLFRHEYEMKSKSCATKELYFFRTYSYEKCQMDCKYHHIIQSCGCRPPYISNPGQKYKETPDCSFLVHARCVTKVFFTFNYQNCGNCPKDCEYKSYVRSVEYAKYHQPIHKTLEGFRSTEGSKGIDVAAFQVFFPTLTSTVHKEEEDYTAQQFFSELGGAAGLVLGISLISIISNGSEYRF
;
A
#
# COMPACT_ATOMS: atom_id res chain seq x y z
N MET A 1 -19.77 -4.75 -8.58
CA MET A 1 -18.39 -4.17 -8.47
C MET A 1 -17.97 -4.21 -7.01
N ASN A 2 -16.82 -4.83 -6.73
CA ASN A 2 -16.36 -5.03 -5.35
C ASN A 2 -15.49 -3.88 -4.88
N MET A 3 -15.64 -3.53 -3.61
CA MET A 3 -14.71 -2.65 -2.94
C MET A 3 -13.40 -3.40 -2.68
N THR A 4 -12.29 -2.74 -2.93
CA THR A 4 -10.96 -3.25 -2.66
C THR A 4 -10.70 -3.39 -1.16
N ASN A 5 -9.69 -4.20 -0.83
CA ASN A 5 -9.21 -4.28 0.54
C ASN A 5 -8.63 -2.93 0.98
N ILE A 6 -8.91 -2.55 2.23
CA ILE A 6 -8.51 -1.26 2.78
C ILE A 6 -7.64 -1.47 4.00
N TYR A 7 -6.53 -0.75 4.01
CA TYR A 7 -5.65 -0.63 5.16
C TYR A 7 -5.67 0.80 5.67
N ILE A 8 -5.77 0.93 6.99
CA ILE A 8 -5.79 2.23 7.68
C ILE A 8 -4.64 2.23 8.66
N CYS A 9 -3.73 3.18 8.49
CA CYS A 9 -2.54 3.31 9.31
C CYS A 9 -2.42 4.73 9.85
N LEU A 10 -1.82 4.86 11.03
CA LEU A 10 -1.26 6.12 11.45
C LEU A 10 0.02 6.39 10.66
N ASN A 11 0.36 7.65 10.47
CA ASN A 11 1.64 8.04 9.87
C ASN A 11 2.82 7.90 10.84
N SER A 12 2.64 7.15 11.91
CA SER A 12 3.62 6.96 12.97
C SER A 12 3.53 5.53 13.46
N GLN A 13 4.71 4.95 13.68
CA GLN A 13 4.84 3.53 14.00
C GLN A 13 4.60 3.27 15.49
N HIS A 14 4.91 4.26 16.33
CA HIS A 14 4.99 4.09 17.77
C HIS A 14 4.17 5.13 18.53
N SER A 15 3.66 4.71 19.69
CA SER A 15 3.01 5.56 20.67
C SER A 15 4.02 6.09 21.68
N MET A 16 4.13 7.41 21.78
CA MET A 16 5.00 8.07 22.76
C MET A 16 4.64 7.67 24.20
N TRP A 17 3.34 7.59 24.50
CA TRP A 17 2.86 7.20 25.83
C TRP A 17 3.24 5.77 26.19
N ARG A 18 3.07 4.83 25.25
CA ARG A 18 3.43 3.42 25.49
C ARG A 18 4.94 3.27 25.69
N ILE A 19 5.76 4.00 24.95
CA ILE A 19 7.20 3.99 25.15
C ILE A 19 7.56 4.47 26.57
N LYS A 20 7.02 5.62 26.99
CA LYS A 20 7.27 6.17 28.33
C LYS A 20 6.83 5.24 29.45
N ALA A 21 5.70 4.55 29.28
CA ALA A 21 5.13 3.65 30.28
C ALA A 21 5.84 2.28 30.33
N ILE A 22 6.38 1.78 29.22
CA ILE A 22 7.01 0.46 29.16
C ILE A 22 8.51 0.55 29.44
N TYR A 23 9.15 1.62 28.98
CA TYR A 23 10.58 1.88 29.13
C TYR A 23 10.79 3.07 30.06
N GLU A 24 10.25 3.00 31.28
CA GLU A 24 10.32 4.07 32.29
C GLU A 24 11.77 4.45 32.64
N GLU A 25 12.69 3.49 32.54
CA GLU A 25 14.14 3.68 32.75
C GLU A 25 14.79 4.54 31.65
N TYR A 26 14.13 4.67 30.49
CA TYR A 26 14.60 5.42 29.32
C TYR A 26 13.55 6.44 28.87
N PRO A 27 13.27 7.48 29.69
CA PRO A 27 12.16 8.41 29.45
C PRO A 27 12.27 9.17 28.13
N ASP A 28 13.49 9.37 27.63
CA ASP A 28 13.78 10.10 26.39
C ASP A 28 13.89 9.19 25.14
N LEU A 29 13.65 7.89 25.29
CA LEU A 29 13.84 6.92 24.19
C LEU A 29 13.02 7.28 22.94
N TYR A 30 11.82 7.84 23.13
CA TYR A 30 10.95 8.23 22.02
C TYR A 30 11.57 9.28 21.10
N HIS A 31 12.45 10.16 21.61
CA HIS A 31 13.17 11.13 20.80
C HIS A 31 14.23 10.49 19.90
N LEU A 32 14.75 9.32 20.29
CA LEU A 32 15.77 8.60 19.56
C LEU A 32 15.18 7.72 18.47
N ILE A 33 13.94 7.28 18.63
CA ILE A 33 13.25 6.39 17.68
C ILE A 33 13.32 6.87 16.23
N PRO A 34 13.08 8.15 15.88
CA PRO A 34 13.23 8.60 14.50
C PRO A 34 14.64 8.35 13.93
N ALA A 35 15.69 8.53 14.73
CA ALA A 35 17.07 8.25 14.31
C ALA A 35 17.31 6.76 14.08
N LEU A 36 16.66 5.90 14.86
CA LEU A 36 16.71 4.44 14.72
C LEU A 36 16.07 3.96 13.41
N TYR A 37 15.15 4.76 12.86
CA TYR A 37 14.55 4.54 11.55
C TYR A 37 15.10 5.47 10.47
N GLY A 38 16.38 5.86 10.56
CA GLY A 38 17.13 6.40 9.43
C GLY A 38 17.05 7.91 9.29
N ASN A 39 16.33 8.57 10.20
CA ASN A 39 16.41 10.01 10.38
C ASN A 39 17.62 10.37 11.28
N MET A 40 18.82 9.97 10.84
CA MET A 40 20.09 10.16 11.56
C MET A 40 20.58 11.62 11.53
N GLN A 41 19.69 12.60 11.76
CA GLN A 41 20.15 13.91 12.16
C GLN A 41 20.61 13.84 13.61
N GLU A 42 21.71 14.54 13.97
CA GLU A 42 22.08 14.73 15.37
C GLU A 42 20.88 15.36 16.10
N GLN A 43 20.18 14.57 16.94
CA GLN A 43 19.08 15.09 17.74
C GLN A 43 19.68 15.85 18.92
N ILE A 44 19.61 17.18 18.86
CA ILE A 44 19.87 18.04 20.01
C ILE A 44 18.56 18.13 20.79
N ILE A 45 18.50 17.47 21.93
CA ILE A 45 17.33 17.46 22.81
C ILE A 45 17.72 18.22 24.07
N ASP A 46 17.01 19.31 24.38
CA ASP A 46 17.30 20.20 25.52
C ASP A 46 18.77 20.64 25.60
N GLY A 47 19.40 20.92 24.45
CA GLY A 47 20.79 21.36 24.38
C GLY A 47 21.85 20.26 24.59
N ARG A 48 21.44 19.00 24.79
CA ARG A 48 22.35 17.85 24.86
C ARG A 48 22.37 17.08 23.54
N LYS A 49 23.58 16.77 23.06
CA LYS A 49 23.77 15.79 21.99
C LYS A 49 23.52 14.40 22.56
N MET A 50 22.49 13.69 22.08
CA MET A 50 22.32 12.28 22.45
C MET A 50 23.19 11.37 21.59
N ASN A 51 23.88 10.44 22.25
CA ASN A 51 24.67 9.42 21.58
C ASN A 51 23.78 8.24 21.16
N VAL A 52 23.32 8.25 19.91
CA VAL A 52 22.48 7.19 19.33
C VAL A 52 23.10 5.80 19.46
N THR A 53 24.44 5.71 19.43
CA THR A 53 25.17 4.44 19.60
C THR A 53 24.93 3.83 20.97
N GLN A 54 24.94 4.64 22.03
CA GLN A 54 24.74 4.17 23.40
C GLN A 54 23.31 3.65 23.61
N ALA A 55 22.31 4.40 23.14
CA ALA A 55 20.91 3.98 23.25
C ALA A 55 20.60 2.70 22.43
N LEU A 56 21.30 2.52 21.30
CA LEU A 56 21.22 1.29 20.52
C LEU A 56 21.79 0.07 21.26
N ASP A 57 22.86 0.26 22.02
CA ASP A 57 23.47 -0.80 22.82
C ASP A 57 22.57 -1.17 24.01
N GLU A 58 21.92 -0.19 24.65
CA GLU A 58 20.92 -0.41 25.71
C GLU A 58 19.68 -1.19 25.22
N LEU A 59 19.26 -0.96 23.98
CA LEU A 59 18.16 -1.69 23.34
C LEU A 59 18.55 -3.05 22.74
N SER A 60 19.83 -3.43 22.79
CA SER A 60 20.31 -4.67 22.16
C SER A 60 19.68 -5.95 22.73
N HIS A 61 19.25 -5.92 24.00
CA HIS A 61 18.60 -7.04 24.68
C HIS A 61 17.09 -7.15 24.37
N VAL A 62 16.50 -6.11 23.76
CA VAL A 62 15.08 -6.06 23.46
C VAL A 62 14.82 -6.69 22.08
N SER A 63 13.90 -7.65 22.03
CA SER A 63 13.44 -8.19 20.75
C SER A 63 12.73 -7.09 19.95
N LEU A 64 13.15 -6.92 18.69
CA LEU A 64 12.57 -5.90 17.80
C LEU A 64 11.07 -6.13 17.58
N ASN A 65 10.64 -7.39 17.43
CA ASN A 65 9.22 -7.68 17.25
C ASN A 65 8.41 -7.26 18.49
N ASP A 66 8.93 -7.61 19.66
CA ASP A 66 8.31 -7.31 20.95
C ASP A 66 8.24 -5.78 21.18
N PHE A 67 9.30 -5.06 20.82
CA PHE A 67 9.33 -3.60 20.83
C PHE A 67 8.26 -3.02 19.90
N LEU A 68 8.22 -3.43 18.62
CA LEU A 68 7.24 -2.96 17.63
C LEU A 68 5.81 -3.21 18.10
N GLU A 69 5.53 -4.37 18.68
CA GLU A 69 4.19 -4.74 19.15
C GLU A 69 3.76 -3.96 20.40
N LYS A 70 4.64 -3.84 21.39
CA LYS A 70 4.35 -3.17 22.67
C LYS A 70 4.23 -1.67 22.52
N THR A 71 5.03 -1.08 21.65
CA THR A 71 5.05 0.38 21.45
C THR A 71 4.20 0.83 20.28
N ALA A 72 3.54 -0.07 19.54
CA ALA A 72 2.70 0.28 18.40
C ALA A 72 1.68 1.37 18.73
N ALA A 73 1.56 2.36 17.85
CA ALA A 73 0.45 3.30 17.88
C ALA A 73 -0.89 2.56 17.69
N GLU A 74 -1.95 3.07 18.31
CA GLU A 74 -3.28 2.44 18.28
C GLU A 74 -4.32 3.34 17.61
N ILE A 75 -5.09 2.74 16.71
CA ILE A 75 -6.27 3.35 16.09
C ILE A 75 -7.48 2.63 16.69
N VAL A 76 -8.35 3.40 17.34
CA VAL A 76 -9.60 2.88 17.87
C VAL A 76 -10.72 3.18 16.86
N PRO A 77 -11.27 2.15 16.16
CA PRO A 77 -12.37 2.36 15.23
C PRO A 77 -13.65 2.71 16.01
N LEU A 78 -14.07 3.96 15.93
CA LEU A 78 -15.31 4.44 16.56
C LEU A 78 -16.54 4.03 15.77
N ARG A 79 -16.43 4.04 14.44
CA ARG A 79 -17.52 3.65 13.53
C ARG A 79 -16.94 3.18 12.22
N CYS A 80 -17.48 2.07 11.72
CA CYS A 80 -17.20 1.59 10.37
C CYS A 80 -18.50 1.08 9.75
N ARG A 81 -18.89 1.63 8.60
CA ARG A 81 -20.00 1.12 7.79
C ARG A 81 -19.61 0.94 6.34
N PHE A 82 -19.98 -0.17 5.75
CA PHE A 82 -19.86 -0.42 4.32
C PHE A 82 -21.20 -0.92 3.80
N ASN A 83 -21.67 -0.34 2.70
CA ASN A 83 -22.99 -0.63 2.14
C ASN A 83 -24.12 -0.57 3.20
N MET A 84 -24.08 0.48 4.04
CA MET A 84 -24.99 0.72 5.17
C MET A 84 -24.99 -0.34 6.28
N LYS A 85 -24.16 -1.39 6.18
CA LYS A 85 -23.97 -2.43 7.20
C LYS A 85 -22.72 -2.14 8.02
N ASN A 86 -22.65 -2.71 9.22
CA ASN A 86 -21.41 -2.64 10.01
C ASN A 86 -20.31 -3.40 9.28
N CYS A 87 -19.10 -2.86 9.24
CA CYS A 87 -17.96 -3.53 8.62
C CYS A 87 -17.66 -4.89 9.26
N PRO A 88 -16.99 -5.80 8.53
CA PRO A 88 -16.50 -7.04 9.11
C PRO A 88 -15.47 -6.77 10.22
N GLN A 89 -15.16 -7.82 10.99
CA GLN A 89 -14.14 -7.74 12.03
C GLN A 89 -12.79 -7.32 11.43
N THR A 90 -12.19 -6.31 12.05
CA THR A 90 -10.90 -5.76 11.65
C THR A 90 -9.77 -6.72 12.03
N LYS A 91 -8.71 -6.80 11.24
CA LYS A 91 -7.46 -7.44 11.66
C LYS A 91 -6.38 -6.39 11.84
N TYR A 92 -5.52 -6.56 12.84
CA TYR A 92 -4.31 -5.77 12.97
C TYR A 92 -3.19 -6.42 12.16
N VAL A 93 -2.50 -5.64 11.35
CA VAL A 93 -1.36 -6.09 10.55
C VAL A 93 -0.15 -5.23 10.93
N MET A 94 0.94 -5.88 11.34
CA MET A 94 2.20 -5.19 11.59
C MET A 94 2.90 -4.91 10.27
N THR A 95 3.29 -3.65 10.05
CA THR A 95 3.86 -3.18 8.79
C THR A 95 5.00 -2.19 9.06
N ARG A 96 5.66 -1.70 8.00
CA ARG A 96 6.62 -0.59 8.14
C ARG A 96 5.94 0.70 8.61
N TYR A 97 4.63 0.86 8.45
CA TYR A 97 3.89 2.01 8.99
C TYR A 97 3.50 1.81 10.47
N GLY A 98 3.88 0.69 11.08
CA GLY A 98 3.44 0.29 12.42
C GLY A 98 2.24 -0.65 12.34
N ARG A 99 1.42 -0.65 13.38
CA ARG A 99 0.21 -1.47 13.47
C ARG A 99 -0.93 -0.80 12.70
N CYS A 100 -1.35 -1.41 11.60
CA CYS A 100 -2.44 -0.94 10.76
C CYS A 100 -3.69 -1.78 10.93
N LEU A 101 -4.85 -1.17 10.72
CA LEU A 101 -6.13 -1.87 10.58
C LEU A 101 -6.27 -2.38 9.14
N PHE A 102 -6.72 -3.63 9.00
CA PHE A 102 -7.05 -4.26 7.73
C PHE A 102 -8.52 -4.66 7.69
N TYR A 103 -9.20 -4.25 6.62
CA TYR A 103 -10.56 -4.63 6.30
C TYR A 103 -10.58 -5.40 4.97
N ASN A 104 -10.97 -6.68 5.04
CA ASN A 104 -11.29 -7.45 3.84
C ASN A 104 -12.72 -7.13 3.42
N LEU A 105 -12.87 -6.25 2.43
CA LEU A 105 -14.17 -5.80 1.93
C LEU A 105 -14.60 -6.56 0.68
N GLU A 106 -13.67 -7.16 -0.06
CA GLU A 106 -13.95 -7.92 -1.28
C GLU A 106 -14.93 -9.07 -1.02
N ASN A 107 -14.78 -9.75 0.11
CA ASN A 107 -15.64 -10.87 0.50
C ASN A 107 -16.89 -10.44 1.28
N PHE A 108 -17.04 -9.16 1.61
CA PHE A 108 -18.11 -8.67 2.48
C PHE A 108 -19.39 -8.29 1.72
N GLY A 109 -19.27 -8.06 0.42
CA GLY A 109 -20.41 -7.90 -0.50
C GLY A 109 -20.14 -6.89 -1.61
N GLU A 110 -20.87 -7.05 -2.72
CA GLU A 110 -20.79 -6.13 -3.84
C GLU A 110 -21.45 -4.78 -3.51
N MET A 111 -20.93 -3.70 -4.10
CA MET A 111 -21.63 -2.43 -4.08
C MET A 111 -22.88 -2.49 -4.96
N THR A 112 -24.03 -2.20 -4.36
CA THR A 112 -25.35 -2.30 -5.01
C THR A 112 -25.72 -1.06 -5.80
N ILE A 113 -25.27 0.12 -5.35
CA ILE A 113 -25.52 1.40 -6.01
C ILE A 113 -24.25 2.25 -6.03
N ALA A 114 -24.16 3.14 -7.00
CA ALA A 114 -23.08 4.12 -7.06
C ALA A 114 -23.26 5.23 -6.02
N GLY A 115 -22.15 5.84 -5.63
CA GLY A 115 -22.12 7.01 -4.77
C GLY A 115 -21.87 6.73 -3.28
N PRO A 116 -21.91 7.79 -2.45
CA PRO A 116 -21.44 7.75 -1.05
C PRO A 116 -22.19 6.77 -0.16
N GLN A 117 -23.48 6.55 -0.44
CA GLN A 117 -24.42 5.69 0.28
C GLN A 117 -24.04 4.20 0.32
N SER A 118 -23.36 3.68 -0.72
CA SER A 118 -22.80 2.32 -0.71
C SER A 118 -21.32 2.27 -0.38
N GLY A 119 -20.70 3.43 -0.12
CA GLY A 119 -19.29 3.53 0.22
C GLY A 119 -18.94 3.03 1.62
N LEU A 120 -17.63 2.94 1.88
CA LEU A 120 -17.09 2.77 3.21
C LEU A 120 -17.10 4.11 3.94
N VAL A 121 -17.66 4.17 5.15
CA VAL A 121 -17.59 5.29 6.07
C VAL A 121 -16.84 4.85 7.31
N PHE A 122 -15.78 5.56 7.68
CA PHE A 122 -14.94 5.23 8.82
C PHE A 122 -14.68 6.46 9.70
N TYR A 123 -14.71 6.25 11.01
CA TYR A 123 -14.27 7.19 12.04
C TYR A 123 -13.28 6.47 12.95
N GLY A 124 -12.05 6.99 13.03
CA GLY A 124 -11.01 6.44 13.89
C GLY A 124 -10.48 7.50 14.85
N ALA A 125 -10.37 7.12 16.12
CA ALA A 125 -9.70 7.91 17.14
C ALA A 125 -8.27 7.41 17.34
N TYR A 126 -7.37 8.31 17.66
CA TYR A 126 -5.98 8.01 18.02
C TYR A 126 -5.43 9.10 18.92
N ASN A 127 -4.35 8.80 19.64
CA ASN A 127 -3.67 9.78 20.47
C ASN A 127 -2.81 10.71 19.61
N LYS A 128 -2.95 12.02 19.80
CA LYS A 128 -2.22 13.06 19.07
C LYS A 128 -0.70 12.89 19.16
N SER A 129 -0.19 12.51 20.33
CA SER A 129 1.25 12.26 20.49
C SER A 129 1.73 11.01 19.76
N ASP A 130 0.82 10.12 19.36
CA ASP A 130 1.18 8.93 18.61
C ASP A 130 1.45 9.25 17.15
N GLN A 131 1.40 10.52 16.72
CA GLN A 131 1.83 10.98 15.40
C GLN A 131 3.30 11.39 15.35
N THR A 132 3.93 11.57 16.51
CA THR A 132 5.26 12.17 16.62
C THR A 132 6.38 11.17 16.89
N THR A 133 6.16 9.85 16.68
CA THR A 133 7.17 8.82 17.03
C THR A 133 7.34 7.70 15.99
N GLY A 134 8.42 7.75 15.19
CA GLY A 134 8.71 6.77 14.13
C GLY A 134 9.35 7.40 12.89
N ALA A 135 9.40 6.63 11.80
CA ALA A 135 10.11 7.01 10.57
C ALA A 135 9.33 7.93 9.61
N LEU A 136 8.00 8.04 9.76
CA LEU A 136 7.09 8.53 8.71
C LEU A 136 6.22 9.73 9.14
N GLN A 137 6.71 10.53 10.09
CA GLN A 137 6.01 11.62 10.78
C GLN A 137 5.74 12.89 9.95
N PHE A 138 5.53 12.76 8.64
CA PHE A 138 5.47 13.92 7.76
C PHE A 138 4.08 14.56 7.68
N VAL A 139 3.03 13.85 8.10
CA VAL A 139 1.64 14.28 7.92
C VAL A 139 0.77 13.80 9.09
N ASP A 140 -0.02 14.69 9.66
CA ASP A 140 -1.04 14.34 10.66
C ASP A 140 -2.27 13.72 9.97
N GLY A 141 -2.81 12.67 10.59
CA GLY A 141 -4.02 12.00 10.16
C GLY A 141 -3.87 10.49 10.03
N LEU A 142 -4.83 9.89 9.32
CA LEU A 142 -4.81 8.48 8.96
C LEU A 142 -4.47 8.34 7.48
N SER A 143 -3.48 7.52 7.18
CA SER A 143 -3.23 7.08 5.80
C SER A 143 -4.12 5.90 5.47
N ILE A 144 -4.82 6.04 4.35
CA ILE A 144 -5.74 5.05 3.81
C ILE A 144 -5.11 4.51 2.54
N PHE A 145 -4.82 3.23 2.57
CA PHE A 145 -4.27 2.51 1.43
C PHE A 145 -5.34 1.57 0.89
N TYR A 146 -5.43 1.53 -0.42
CA TYR A 146 -6.39 0.73 -1.14
C TYR A 146 -5.74 0.20 -2.41
N GLY A 147 -6.08 -1.04 -2.76
CA GLY A 147 -5.47 -1.80 -3.84
C GLY A 147 -6.21 -3.11 -4.04
N ASP A 148 -6.00 -3.77 -5.17
CA ASP A 148 -6.76 -4.96 -5.51
C ASP A 148 -6.24 -6.22 -4.80
N GLY A 149 -7.15 -7.09 -4.39
CA GLY A 149 -6.85 -8.45 -3.95
C GLY A 149 -5.96 -8.51 -2.70
N ASP A 150 -5.07 -9.50 -2.69
CA ASP A 150 -4.12 -9.80 -1.59
C ASP A 150 -2.88 -8.87 -1.60
N GLU A 151 -3.01 -7.61 -2.03
CA GLU A 151 -1.90 -6.66 -1.97
C GLU A 151 -1.57 -6.28 -0.52
N GLU A 152 -0.33 -6.58 -0.11
CA GLU A 152 0.20 -6.11 1.16
C GLU A 152 0.31 -4.59 1.16
N LEU A 153 0.20 -3.99 2.35
CA LEU A 153 0.32 -2.54 2.54
C LEU A 153 1.56 -1.92 1.87
N MET A 154 2.67 -2.65 1.91
CA MET A 154 3.95 -2.21 1.38
C MET A 154 3.99 -2.16 -0.16
N LEU A 155 3.02 -2.78 -0.82
CA LEU A 155 2.89 -2.85 -2.28
C LEU A 155 1.90 -1.82 -2.83
N MET A 156 0.98 -1.34 -2.00
CA MET A 156 -0.08 -0.45 -2.47
C MET A 156 0.48 0.89 -2.95
N LYS A 157 0.38 1.11 -4.27
CA LYS A 157 0.76 2.35 -4.95
C LYS A 157 -0.13 3.54 -4.55
N GLN A 158 -1.33 3.25 -4.06
CA GLN A 158 -2.37 4.25 -3.85
C GLN A 158 -2.63 4.44 -2.38
N ARG A 159 -2.38 5.68 -1.96
CA ARG A 159 -2.63 6.17 -0.61
C ARG A 159 -3.31 7.52 -0.69
N THR A 160 -4.25 7.74 0.20
CA THR A 160 -4.77 9.08 0.52
C THR A 160 -4.73 9.30 2.03
N THR A 161 -4.93 10.53 2.47
CA THR A 161 -4.83 10.89 3.89
C THR A 161 -6.13 11.52 4.36
N ALA A 162 -6.65 10.99 5.47
CA ALA A 162 -7.74 11.59 6.22
C ALA A 162 -7.18 12.49 7.32
N LEU A 163 -7.46 13.77 7.20
CA LEU A 163 -7.02 14.77 8.17
C LEU A 163 -7.84 14.69 9.46
N PRO A 164 -7.24 15.07 10.61
CA PRO A 164 -7.99 15.23 11.84
C PRO A 164 -9.07 16.32 11.69
N ASP A 165 -10.18 16.14 12.41
CA ASP A 165 -11.30 17.10 12.50
C ASP A 165 -12.00 17.45 11.17
N LEU A 166 -11.71 16.72 10.09
CA LEU A 166 -12.34 16.87 8.78
C LEU A 166 -12.91 15.53 8.30
N LEU A 167 -13.98 15.58 7.52
CA LEU A 167 -14.45 14.46 6.73
C LEU A 167 -13.78 14.49 5.37
N SER A 168 -12.99 13.45 5.07
CA SER A 168 -12.37 13.28 3.76
C SER A 168 -13.26 12.39 2.88
N GLN A 169 -13.86 12.95 1.84
CA GLN A 169 -14.65 12.21 0.86
C GLN A 169 -13.75 11.83 -0.32
N ILE A 170 -13.62 10.53 -0.56
CA ILE A 170 -12.68 9.94 -1.50
C ILE A 170 -13.50 9.21 -2.56
N SER A 171 -13.53 9.80 -3.75
CA SER A 171 -14.10 9.18 -4.95
C SER A 171 -13.04 8.37 -5.66
N LEU A 172 -13.31 7.10 -5.92
CA LEU A 172 -12.43 6.22 -6.70
C LEU A 172 -13.06 5.95 -8.07
N PHE A 173 -12.26 6.01 -9.12
CA PHE A 173 -12.63 5.64 -10.49
C PHE A 173 -11.75 4.47 -10.92
N ARG A 174 -12.37 3.32 -11.21
CA ARG A 174 -11.62 2.11 -11.57
C ARG A 174 -11.16 2.14 -13.01
N HIS A 175 -9.87 1.92 -13.19
CA HIS A 175 -9.22 1.78 -14.49
C HIS A 175 -8.61 0.38 -14.57
N GLU A 176 -8.80 -0.27 -15.70
CA GLU A 176 -8.27 -1.61 -15.99
C GLU A 176 -7.38 -1.50 -17.22
N TYR A 177 -6.23 -2.17 -17.19
CA TYR A 177 -5.23 -2.11 -18.24
C TYR A 177 -4.94 -3.52 -18.73
N GLU A 178 -5.03 -3.69 -20.04
CA GLU A 178 -4.71 -4.93 -20.75
C GLU A 178 -3.56 -4.65 -21.73
N MET A 179 -2.39 -5.23 -21.45
CA MET A 179 -1.19 -5.10 -22.26
C MET A 179 -1.05 -6.29 -23.20
N LYS A 180 -0.41 -6.08 -24.35
CA LYS A 180 -0.10 -7.19 -25.27
C LYS A 180 0.98 -8.10 -24.69
N SER A 181 0.92 -9.38 -25.03
CA SER A 181 1.88 -10.41 -24.57
C SER A 181 3.34 -10.15 -24.93
N LYS A 182 3.62 -9.32 -25.96
CA LYS A 182 4.98 -8.89 -26.31
C LYS A 182 5.52 -7.79 -25.38
N SER A 183 4.63 -7.05 -24.70
CA SER A 183 4.92 -5.88 -23.87
C SER A 183 4.90 -6.19 -22.36
N CYS A 184 4.52 -7.40 -21.98
CA CYS A 184 4.33 -7.83 -20.60
C CYS A 184 4.84 -9.27 -20.39
N ALA A 185 5.11 -9.65 -19.14
CA ALA A 185 5.42 -11.02 -18.78
C ALA A 185 5.19 -11.24 -17.28
N THR A 186 5.17 -12.51 -16.87
CA THR A 186 5.11 -12.89 -15.45
C THR A 186 6.42 -13.55 -15.03
N LYS A 187 6.68 -13.55 -13.72
CA LYS A 187 7.87 -14.16 -13.12
C LYS A 187 7.48 -14.80 -11.78
N GLU A 188 8.15 -15.90 -11.43
CA GLU A 188 8.04 -16.45 -10.08
C GLU A 188 8.73 -15.55 -9.06
N LEU A 189 8.10 -15.40 -7.89
CA LEU A 189 8.56 -14.57 -6.80
C LEU A 189 8.86 -15.44 -5.57
N TYR A 190 9.81 -15.02 -4.74
CA TYR A 190 10.18 -15.75 -3.53
C TYR A 190 9.21 -15.49 -2.37
N PHE A 191 8.78 -14.25 -2.20
CA PHE A 191 7.99 -13.80 -1.05
C PHE A 191 6.48 -13.73 -1.34
N PHE A 192 6.09 -13.71 -2.63
CA PHE A 192 4.70 -13.55 -3.04
C PHE A 192 4.21 -14.71 -3.92
N ARG A 193 2.93 -15.07 -3.81
CA ARG A 193 2.33 -16.17 -4.58
C ARG A 193 1.95 -15.78 -6.00
N THR A 194 1.59 -14.52 -6.20
CA THR A 194 1.13 -13.98 -7.49
C THR A 194 2.07 -12.89 -7.96
N TYR A 195 2.30 -12.84 -9.27
CA TYR A 195 3.12 -11.80 -9.87
C TYR A 195 2.35 -10.47 -9.93
N SER A 196 3.02 -9.39 -9.54
CA SER A 196 2.79 -8.07 -10.08
C SER A 196 4.13 -7.35 -10.24
N TYR A 197 4.21 -6.31 -11.05
CA TYR A 197 5.43 -5.51 -11.19
C TYR A 197 5.92 -5.01 -9.82
N GLU A 198 5.00 -4.53 -8.98
CA GLU A 198 5.26 -4.06 -7.61
C GLU A 198 5.80 -5.19 -6.73
N LYS A 199 5.15 -6.36 -6.78
CA LYS A 199 5.59 -7.53 -6.01
C LYS A 199 6.98 -7.94 -6.45
N CYS A 200 7.31 -7.88 -7.74
CA CYS A 200 8.65 -8.14 -8.24
C CYS A 200 9.71 -7.16 -7.70
N GLN A 201 9.40 -5.86 -7.73
CA GLN A 201 10.28 -4.82 -7.19
C GLN A 201 10.50 -4.97 -5.68
N MET A 202 9.44 -5.29 -4.94
CA MET A 202 9.52 -5.53 -3.50
C MET A 202 10.19 -6.86 -3.15
N ASP A 203 9.97 -7.90 -3.93
CA ASP A 203 10.64 -9.21 -3.79
C ASP A 203 12.16 -9.05 -3.92
N CYS A 204 12.59 -8.32 -4.94
CA CYS A 204 13.99 -7.95 -5.14
C CYS A 204 14.56 -7.13 -3.96
N LYS A 205 13.79 -6.16 -3.43
CA LYS A 205 14.22 -5.38 -2.28
C LYS A 205 14.34 -6.22 -1.01
N TYR A 206 13.37 -7.08 -0.72
CA TYR A 206 13.40 -8.00 0.42
C TYR A 206 14.58 -8.97 0.31
N HIS A 207 14.83 -9.49 -0.88
CA HIS A 207 15.99 -10.30 -1.18
C HIS A 207 17.31 -9.58 -0.84
N HIS A 208 17.45 -8.33 -1.29
CA HIS A 208 18.64 -7.52 -1.02
C HIS A 208 18.80 -7.20 0.47
N ILE A 209 17.71 -6.93 1.20
CA ILE A 209 17.74 -6.71 2.66
C ILE A 209 18.27 -7.96 3.37
N ILE A 210 17.71 -9.13 3.08
CA ILE A 210 18.11 -10.36 3.76
C ILE A 210 19.56 -10.72 3.42
N GLN A 211 19.98 -10.55 2.16
CA GLN A 211 21.37 -10.81 1.77
C GLN A 211 22.38 -9.84 2.39
N SER A 212 22.02 -8.55 2.49
CA SER A 212 22.95 -7.52 2.99
C SER A 212 23.03 -7.50 4.51
N CYS A 213 21.89 -7.74 5.19
CA CYS A 213 21.79 -7.60 6.65
C CYS A 213 21.75 -8.94 7.39
N GLY A 214 21.60 -10.07 6.69
CA GLY A 214 21.61 -11.41 7.28
C GLY A 214 20.41 -11.74 8.17
N CYS A 215 19.37 -10.92 8.15
CA CYS A 215 18.19 -11.07 9.00
C CYS A 215 16.91 -10.62 8.29
N ARG A 216 15.76 -11.06 8.81
CA ARG A 216 14.43 -10.72 8.30
C ARG A 216 13.72 -9.73 9.24
N PRO A 217 13.30 -8.55 8.75
CA PRO A 217 12.47 -7.64 9.54
C PRO A 217 11.07 -8.23 9.83
N PRO A 218 10.49 -7.98 11.02
CA PRO A 218 9.21 -8.60 11.42
C PRO A 218 8.00 -8.28 10.52
N TYR A 219 8.02 -7.13 9.85
CA TYR A 219 6.97 -6.72 8.91
C TYR A 219 7.08 -7.38 7.52
N ILE A 220 8.06 -8.26 7.29
CA ILE A 220 8.09 -9.16 6.12
C ILE A 220 7.38 -10.46 6.53
N SER A 221 6.07 -10.52 6.32
CA SER A 221 5.20 -11.56 6.88
C SER A 221 5.49 -12.95 6.34
N ASN A 222 5.74 -13.07 5.03
CA ASN A 222 6.13 -14.33 4.40
C ASN A 222 7.64 -14.36 4.19
N PRO A 223 8.41 -15.27 4.82
CA PRO A 223 9.84 -15.40 4.53
C PRO A 223 10.11 -16.01 3.14
N GLY A 224 9.08 -16.53 2.46
CA GLY A 224 9.26 -17.33 1.27
C GLY A 224 9.92 -18.68 1.60
N GLN A 225 9.94 -19.59 0.63
CA GLN A 225 10.56 -20.90 0.84
C GLN A 225 12.08 -20.80 1.05
N LYS A 226 12.73 -19.85 0.36
CA LYS A 226 14.18 -19.67 0.35
C LYS A 226 14.75 -19.14 1.67
N TYR A 227 14.02 -18.29 2.40
CA TYR A 227 14.52 -17.61 3.60
C TYR A 227 13.81 -18.05 4.88
N LYS A 228 13.20 -19.24 4.86
CA LYS A 228 12.46 -19.77 6.01
C LYS A 228 13.30 -19.89 7.28
N GLU A 229 14.60 -20.16 7.14
CA GLU A 229 15.56 -20.30 8.24
C GLU A 229 16.27 -19.00 8.62
N THR A 230 15.96 -17.88 7.95
CA THR A 230 16.58 -16.59 8.25
C THR A 230 16.07 -16.06 9.59
N PRO A 231 16.96 -15.71 10.54
CA PRO A 231 16.55 -15.20 11.84
C PRO A 231 15.93 -13.82 11.74
N ASP A 232 15.08 -13.48 12.71
CA ASP A 232 14.51 -12.14 12.80
C ASP A 232 15.58 -11.11 13.15
N CYS A 233 15.44 -9.89 12.62
CA CYS A 233 16.40 -8.82 12.88
C CYS A 233 16.37 -8.36 14.34
N SER A 234 17.57 -8.21 14.93
CA SER A 234 17.72 -7.46 16.18
C SER A 234 17.50 -5.96 15.94
N PHE A 235 17.26 -5.23 17.03
CA PHE A 235 17.08 -3.78 16.99
C PHE A 235 18.28 -3.07 16.36
N LEU A 236 19.49 -3.48 16.71
CA LEU A 236 20.74 -2.92 16.22
C LEU A 236 20.92 -3.10 14.71
N VAL A 237 20.70 -4.32 14.21
CA VAL A 237 20.85 -4.65 12.79
C VAL A 237 19.78 -3.94 11.98
N HIS A 238 18.56 -3.85 12.52
CA HIS A 238 17.47 -3.13 11.88
C HIS A 238 17.82 -1.64 11.68
N ALA A 239 18.23 -0.97 12.76
CA ALA A 239 18.54 0.46 12.72
C ALA A 239 19.75 0.79 11.82
N ARG A 240 20.84 0.01 11.91
CA ARG A 240 22.08 0.30 11.18
C ARG A 240 22.09 -0.19 9.72
N CYS A 241 21.42 -1.30 9.42
CA CYS A 241 21.46 -1.93 8.09
C CYS A 241 20.12 -1.86 7.37
N VAL A 242 19.08 -2.49 7.92
CA VAL A 242 17.79 -2.66 7.23
C VAL A 242 17.19 -1.31 6.83
N THR A 243 17.13 -0.38 7.79
CA THR A 243 16.64 0.97 7.60
C THR A 243 17.38 1.69 6.48
N LYS A 244 18.73 1.67 6.49
CA LYS A 244 19.56 2.27 5.45
C LYS A 244 19.22 1.69 4.08
N VAL A 245 19.18 0.35 3.96
CA VAL A 245 18.81 -0.32 2.71
C VAL A 245 17.41 0.14 2.26
N PHE A 246 16.43 0.22 3.17
CA PHE A 246 15.09 0.66 2.80
C PHE A 246 15.01 2.06 2.17
N PHE A 247 15.90 2.98 2.57
CA PHE A 247 15.93 4.36 2.05
C PHE A 247 16.87 4.55 0.86
N THR A 248 17.97 3.82 0.78
CA THR A 248 18.98 3.98 -0.29
C THR A 248 18.86 2.96 -1.41
N PHE A 249 17.93 2.00 -1.32
CA PHE A 249 17.79 0.95 -2.32
C PHE A 249 17.44 1.53 -3.69
N ASN A 250 18.28 1.22 -4.68
CA ASN A 250 18.02 1.58 -6.07
C ASN A 250 17.27 0.44 -6.78
N TYR A 251 16.00 0.68 -7.11
CA TYR A 251 15.17 -0.27 -7.85
C TYR A 251 15.68 -0.55 -9.27
N GLN A 252 16.58 0.27 -9.83
CA GLN A 252 17.24 -0.04 -11.11
C GLN A 252 18.13 -1.28 -11.02
N ASN A 253 18.62 -1.63 -9.83
CA ASN A 253 19.41 -2.84 -9.61
C ASN A 253 18.53 -4.10 -9.62
N CYS A 254 17.20 -3.94 -9.53
CA CYS A 254 16.25 -5.03 -9.74
C CYS A 254 16.15 -5.32 -11.24
N GLY A 255 17.02 -6.21 -11.72
CA GLY A 255 16.95 -6.68 -13.10
C GLY A 255 15.58 -7.28 -13.45
N ASN A 256 15.15 -7.01 -14.69
CA ASN A 256 14.02 -7.61 -15.41
C ASN A 256 12.77 -7.95 -14.55
N CYS A 257 12.15 -6.92 -13.97
CA CYS A 257 10.73 -6.97 -13.61
C CYS A 257 9.90 -6.53 -14.81
N PRO A 258 9.33 -7.46 -15.60
CA PRO A 258 8.47 -7.10 -16.74
C PRO A 258 7.21 -6.36 -16.28
N LYS A 259 6.56 -5.64 -17.20
CA LYS A 259 5.26 -5.02 -16.90
C LYS A 259 4.19 -6.10 -16.74
N ASP A 260 3.18 -5.80 -15.93
CA ASP A 260 2.00 -6.63 -15.79
C ASP A 260 1.21 -6.70 -17.09
N CYS A 261 0.73 -7.89 -17.43
CA CYS A 261 -0.15 -8.08 -18.59
C CYS A 261 -1.54 -7.52 -18.34
N GLU A 262 -2.01 -7.69 -17.10
CA GLU A 262 -3.28 -7.16 -16.64
C GLU A 262 -3.04 -6.51 -15.29
N TYR A 263 -3.44 -5.25 -15.16
CA TYR A 263 -3.42 -4.59 -13.87
C TYR A 263 -4.54 -3.58 -13.77
N LYS A 264 -4.82 -3.18 -12.53
CA LYS A 264 -5.89 -2.26 -12.19
C LYS A 264 -5.32 -1.08 -11.45
N SER A 265 -5.97 0.06 -11.60
CA SER A 265 -5.62 1.26 -10.84
C SER A 265 -6.88 2.06 -10.52
N TYR A 266 -6.79 2.93 -9.51
CA TYR A 266 -7.88 3.78 -9.10
C TYR A 266 -7.43 5.23 -9.19
N VAL A 267 -8.02 5.95 -10.14
CA VAL A 267 -7.92 7.41 -10.18
C VAL A 267 -8.79 7.95 -9.05
N ARG A 268 -8.28 8.94 -8.30
CA ARG A 268 -8.94 9.45 -7.10
C ARG A 268 -9.26 10.93 -7.20
N SER A 269 -10.40 11.31 -6.65
CA SER A 269 -10.73 12.69 -6.28
C SER A 269 -10.95 12.75 -4.77
N VAL A 270 -10.42 13.78 -4.11
CA VAL A 270 -10.52 13.97 -2.67
C VAL A 270 -11.14 15.32 -2.37
N GLU A 271 -12.21 15.31 -1.59
CA GLU A 271 -12.91 16.50 -1.13
C GLU A 271 -12.94 16.52 0.39
N TYR A 272 -12.93 17.72 0.97
CA TYR A 272 -12.91 17.89 2.43
C TYR A 272 -14.14 18.67 2.89
N ALA A 273 -14.77 18.18 3.95
CA ALA A 273 -15.89 18.84 4.60
C ALA A 273 -15.66 18.94 6.11
N LYS A 274 -16.20 20.00 6.73
CA LYS A 274 -16.25 20.11 8.19
C LYS A 274 -17.40 19.28 8.73
N TYR A 275 -17.25 18.75 9.95
CA TYR A 275 -18.34 18.03 10.60
C TYR A 275 -19.50 18.97 10.94
N HIS A 276 -20.72 18.42 10.95
CA HIS A 276 -21.88 19.13 11.48
C HIS A 276 -21.98 18.97 13.00
N GLN A 277 -22.69 19.89 13.66
CA GLN A 277 -22.82 19.98 15.12
C GLN A 277 -23.12 18.65 15.86
N PRO A 278 -24.00 17.75 15.38
CA PRO A 278 -24.27 16.48 16.06
C PRO A 278 -23.04 15.56 16.15
N ILE A 279 -22.24 15.49 15.08
CA ILE A 279 -21.01 14.70 15.06
C ILE A 279 -19.99 15.31 16.00
N HIS A 280 -19.83 16.65 15.97
CA HIS A 280 -18.96 17.36 16.91
C HIS A 280 -19.29 17.02 18.36
N LYS A 281 -20.56 17.05 18.77
CA LYS A 281 -20.98 16.69 20.13
C LYS A 281 -20.65 15.24 20.50
N THR A 282 -20.83 14.29 19.59
CA THR A 282 -20.46 12.89 19.82
C THR A 282 -18.95 12.73 20.00
N LEU A 283 -18.17 13.40 19.16
CA LEU A 283 -16.70 13.38 19.25
C LEU A 283 -16.21 14.08 20.52
N GLU A 284 -16.83 15.19 20.92
CA GLU A 284 -16.56 15.89 22.17
C GLU A 284 -16.92 15.04 23.39
N GLY A 285 -18.05 14.33 23.37
CA GLY A 285 -18.43 13.40 24.43
C GLY A 285 -17.43 12.26 24.58
N PHE A 286 -16.99 11.67 23.47
CA PHE A 286 -15.93 10.66 23.47
C PHE A 286 -14.63 11.22 24.05
N ARG A 287 -14.16 12.36 23.54
CA ARG A 287 -13.00 13.07 24.08
C ARG A 287 -13.16 13.30 25.59
N SER A 288 -14.31 13.78 26.06
CA SER A 288 -14.59 14.10 27.46
C SER A 288 -14.53 12.89 28.38
N THR A 289 -14.88 11.71 27.89
CA THR A 289 -14.95 10.48 28.68
C THR A 289 -13.55 9.87 28.84
N GLU A 290 -12.69 10.02 27.84
CA GLU A 290 -11.33 9.44 27.77
C GLU A 290 -10.21 10.38 28.25
N GLY A 291 -10.50 11.55 28.85
CA GLY A 291 -9.46 12.48 29.36
C GLY A 291 -8.82 13.36 28.26
N SER A 292 -9.69 14.08 27.56
CA SER A 292 -9.64 14.78 26.25
C SER A 292 -8.42 15.56 25.72
N LYS A 293 -7.33 15.81 26.45
CA LYS A 293 -6.35 16.80 25.94
C LYS A 293 -5.43 16.30 24.83
N GLY A 294 -5.51 15.03 24.45
CA GLY A 294 -4.61 14.42 23.48
C GLY A 294 -5.25 13.43 22.50
N ILE A 295 -6.56 13.49 22.24
CA ILE A 295 -7.21 12.55 21.30
C ILE A 295 -7.71 13.29 20.06
N ASP A 296 -7.23 12.85 18.90
CA ASP A 296 -7.67 13.31 17.59
C ASP A 296 -8.53 12.25 16.91
N VAL A 297 -9.46 12.72 16.08
CA VAL A 297 -10.36 11.88 15.31
C VAL A 297 -10.23 12.25 13.85
N ALA A 298 -9.98 11.24 13.02
CA ALA A 298 -10.01 11.37 11.57
C ALA A 298 -11.16 10.55 11.01
N ALA A 299 -11.87 11.12 10.05
CA ALA A 299 -12.99 10.47 9.40
C ALA A 299 -12.87 10.56 7.89
N PHE A 300 -13.32 9.50 7.23
CA PHE A 300 -13.32 9.45 5.78
C PHE A 300 -14.48 8.63 5.25
N GLN A 301 -14.80 8.89 3.98
CA GLN A 301 -15.74 8.11 3.20
C GLN A 301 -15.10 7.75 1.87
N VAL A 302 -15.02 6.47 1.52
CA VAL A 302 -14.51 6.01 0.22
C VAL A 302 -15.66 5.41 -0.57
N PHE A 303 -15.85 5.83 -1.82
CA PHE A 303 -16.92 5.32 -2.68
C PHE A 303 -16.55 5.40 -4.16
N PHE A 304 -17.29 4.65 -4.99
CA PHE A 304 -17.23 4.77 -6.44
C PHE A 304 -18.37 5.66 -6.94
N PRO A 305 -18.09 6.78 -7.65
CA PRO A 305 -19.12 7.64 -8.23
C PRO A 305 -19.97 6.94 -9.29
N THR A 306 -19.39 5.96 -10.01
CA THR A 306 -20.07 5.11 -10.99
C THR A 306 -19.69 3.65 -10.76
N LEU A 307 -20.55 2.70 -11.16
CA LEU A 307 -20.24 1.25 -11.11
C LEU A 307 -19.60 0.74 -12.41
N THR A 308 -18.92 1.63 -13.14
CA THR A 308 -18.26 1.33 -14.42
C THR A 308 -16.75 1.35 -14.25
N SER A 309 -16.05 0.50 -15.01
CA SER A 309 -14.60 0.57 -15.17
C SER A 309 -14.25 1.21 -16.52
N THR A 310 -13.14 1.95 -16.55
CA THR A 310 -12.53 2.41 -17.81
C THR A 310 -11.45 1.40 -18.20
N VAL A 311 -11.62 0.75 -19.35
CA VAL A 311 -10.67 -0.25 -19.86
C VAL A 311 -9.72 0.39 -20.86
N HIS A 312 -8.42 0.23 -20.63
CA HIS A 312 -7.33 0.66 -21.50
C HIS A 312 -6.70 -0.58 -22.11
N LYS A 313 -6.92 -0.78 -23.40
CA LYS A 313 -6.44 -1.97 -24.11
C LYS A 313 -5.42 -1.57 -25.17
N GLU A 314 -4.26 -2.22 -25.14
CA GLU A 314 -3.27 -2.10 -26.20
C GLU A 314 -3.69 -2.96 -27.40
N GLU A 315 -3.92 -2.31 -28.55
CA GLU A 315 -4.30 -2.97 -29.81
C GLU A 315 -3.21 -2.77 -30.87
N GLU A 316 -3.12 -3.70 -31.83
CA GLU A 316 -2.17 -3.55 -32.94
C GLU A 316 -2.73 -2.50 -33.90
N ASP A 317 -1.93 -1.48 -34.21
CA ASP A 317 -2.28 -0.46 -35.21
C ASP A 317 -2.43 -1.09 -36.61
N TYR A 318 -1.69 -2.19 -36.85
CA TYR A 318 -1.75 -2.92 -38.09
C TYR A 318 -1.60 -4.43 -37.89
N THR A 319 -2.65 -5.16 -38.23
CA THR A 319 -2.72 -6.61 -38.13
C THR A 319 -2.26 -7.28 -39.42
N ALA A 320 -1.82 -8.54 -39.34
CA ALA A 320 -1.48 -9.33 -40.53
C ALA A 320 -2.68 -9.47 -41.48
N GLN A 321 -3.90 -9.53 -40.94
CA GLN A 321 -5.13 -9.59 -41.71
C GLN A 321 -5.36 -8.31 -42.50
N GLN A 322 -5.14 -7.13 -41.89
CA GLN A 322 -5.19 -5.85 -42.60
C GLN A 322 -4.12 -5.80 -43.69
N PHE A 323 -2.90 -6.26 -43.41
CA PHE A 323 -1.83 -6.36 -44.42
C PHE A 323 -2.26 -7.16 -45.65
N PHE A 324 -2.76 -8.38 -45.46
CA PHE A 324 -3.18 -9.22 -46.58
C PHE A 324 -4.43 -8.70 -47.28
N SER A 325 -5.34 -8.06 -46.55
CA SER A 325 -6.52 -7.42 -47.13
C SER A 325 -6.15 -6.23 -48.03
N GLU A 326 -5.23 -5.38 -47.59
CA GLU A 326 -4.77 -4.22 -48.36
C GLU A 326 -3.92 -4.65 -49.56
N LEU A 327 -3.03 -5.63 -49.39
CA LEU A 327 -2.26 -6.20 -50.48
C LEU A 327 -3.18 -6.84 -51.53
N GLY A 328 -4.17 -7.62 -51.10
CA GLY A 328 -5.18 -8.23 -51.97
C GLY A 328 -6.04 -7.18 -52.68
N GLY A 329 -6.44 -6.13 -51.97
CA GLY A 329 -7.19 -5.00 -52.54
C GLY A 329 -6.39 -4.24 -53.60
N ALA A 330 -5.11 -3.94 -53.33
CA ALA A 330 -4.22 -3.28 -54.28
C ALA A 330 -3.95 -4.16 -55.51
N ALA A 331 -3.70 -5.46 -55.32
CA ALA A 331 -3.52 -6.40 -56.42
C ALA A 331 -4.78 -6.54 -57.28
N GLY A 332 -5.96 -6.60 -56.64
CA GLY A 332 -7.25 -6.65 -57.34
C GLY A 332 -7.55 -5.38 -58.14
N LEU A 333 -7.23 -4.20 -57.58
CA LEU A 333 -7.45 -2.92 -58.25
C LEU A 333 -6.48 -2.69 -59.42
N VAL A 334 -5.19 -2.99 -59.24
CA VAL A 334 -4.15 -2.69 -60.24
C VAL A 334 -4.10 -3.75 -61.34
N LEU A 335 -4.26 -5.02 -60.98
CA LEU A 335 -4.05 -6.13 -61.92
C LEU A 335 -5.36 -6.82 -62.32
N GLY A 336 -6.50 -6.51 -61.68
CA GLY A 336 -7.75 -7.27 -61.88
C GLY A 336 -7.65 -8.71 -61.36
N ILE A 337 -6.62 -9.04 -60.60
CA ILE A 337 -6.36 -10.39 -60.11
C ILE A 337 -7.15 -10.62 -58.83
N SER A 338 -8.08 -11.56 -58.89
CA SER A 338 -8.79 -12.08 -57.71
C SER A 338 -8.15 -13.39 -57.25
N LEU A 339 -8.37 -13.78 -55.98
CA LEU A 339 -8.03 -15.12 -55.49
C LEU A 339 -8.60 -16.23 -56.40
N ILE A 340 -9.80 -16.00 -56.94
CA ILE A 340 -10.44 -16.92 -57.90
C ILE A 340 -9.64 -17.01 -59.20
N SER A 341 -9.10 -15.90 -59.71
CA SER A 341 -8.25 -15.86 -60.91
C SER A 341 -6.95 -16.66 -60.73
N ILE A 342 -6.37 -16.65 -59.53
CA ILE A 342 -5.17 -17.44 -59.21
C ILE A 342 -5.51 -18.92 -59.12
N ILE A 343 -6.62 -19.26 -58.46
CA ILE A 343 -7.06 -20.65 -58.30
C ILE A 343 -7.47 -21.25 -59.67
N SER A 344 -8.13 -20.49 -60.54
CA SER A 344 -8.55 -20.95 -61.87
C SER A 344 -7.37 -21.21 -62.81
N ASN A 345 -6.34 -20.35 -62.77
CA ASN A 345 -5.13 -20.54 -63.61
C ASN A 345 -4.13 -21.52 -62.98
N GLY A 346 -4.16 -21.73 -61.66
CA GLY A 346 -3.31 -22.71 -60.97
C GLY A 346 -3.65 -24.17 -61.31
N SER A 347 -4.88 -24.46 -61.77
CA SER A 347 -5.26 -25.79 -62.27
C SER A 347 -4.72 -26.13 -63.67
N GLU A 348 -4.15 -25.16 -64.41
CA GLU A 348 -3.55 -25.39 -65.73
C GLU A 348 -2.06 -25.76 -65.70
N TYR A 349 -1.41 -25.64 -64.53
CA TYR A 349 0.01 -26.01 -64.35
C TYR A 349 0.17 -27.18 -63.37
N ARG A 350 -0.41 -28.34 -63.71
CA ARG A 350 0.07 -29.65 -63.24
C ARG A 350 0.72 -30.35 -64.43
N PHE A 351 2.05 -30.31 -64.50
CA PHE A 351 2.86 -31.26 -65.26
C PHE A 351 3.39 -32.33 -64.31
#